data_AF-A0A9P7J861-F1
#
_entry.id   AF-A0A9P7J861-F1
#
_cell.length_a   1.000
_cell.length_b   1.000
_cell.length_c   1.000
_cell.angle_alpha   90.00
_cell.angle_beta   90.00
_cell.angle_gamma   90.00
#
_symmetry.space_group_name_H-M   'P 1'
#
loop_
_entity.id
_entity.type
_entity.pdbx_description
1 polymer ?
#
loop_
_entity_poly.entity_id
_entity_poly.type
_entity_poly.pdbx_seq_one_letter_code
_entity_poly.pdbx_strand_id
1 'polypeptide(L)'
;DVIMISATGSGKTLNFWLLLLFNGDGIMVLITPLNIIGDENYNELKEIGINAINLTMSMATEDVYWVSEGTLTVKTGSCSDEL
;
A
#
# COMPACT_ATOMS: atom_id res chain seq x y z
N ASP A 1 -8.48 -11.06 13.61
CA ASP A 1 -8.44 -9.58 13.59
C ASP A 1 -7.53 -9.04 14.67
N VAL A 2 -6.80 -7.97 14.35
CA VAL A 2 -5.85 -7.30 15.27
C VAL A 2 -6.06 -5.79 15.13
N ILE A 3 -6.22 -5.08 16.25
CA ILE A 3 -6.28 -3.62 16.29
C ILE A 3 -5.00 -3.13 16.95
N MET A 4 -4.24 -2.28 16.25
CA MET A 4 -3.01 -1.70 16.76
C MET A 4 -3.13 -0.18 16.84
N ILE A 5 -2.94 0.36 18.05
CA ILE A 5 -2.90 1.81 18.31
C ILE A 5 -1.51 2.15 18.80
N SER A 6 -0.86 3.12 18.15
CA SER A 6 0.51 3.49 18.50
C SER A 6 0.76 4.96 18.18
N ALA A 7 1.64 5.64 18.92
CA ALA A 7 1.96 7.07 18.75
C ALA A 7 2.86 7.34 17.53
N THR A 8 2.78 8.50 16.88
CA THR A 8 3.65 8.86 15.74
C THR A 8 5.14 8.68 16.09
N GLY A 9 5.95 8.13 15.17
CA GLY A 9 7.36 7.81 15.44
C GLY A 9 7.62 6.46 16.11
N SER A 10 6.59 5.71 16.51
CA SER A 10 6.73 4.39 17.13
C SER A 10 7.09 3.24 16.18
N GLY A 11 7.36 3.52 14.90
CA GLY A 11 7.65 2.49 13.91
C GLY A 11 6.43 1.73 13.38
N LYS A 12 5.26 2.38 13.31
CA LYS A 12 4.04 1.77 12.71
C LYS A 12 4.28 1.21 11.32
N THR A 13 5.04 1.91 10.48
CA THR A 13 5.35 1.50 9.10
C THR A 13 6.03 0.13 9.05
N LEU A 14 6.91 -0.18 10.01
CA LEU A 14 7.61 -1.46 10.09
C LEU A 14 6.65 -2.65 10.29
N ASN A 15 5.49 -2.44 10.93
CA ASN A 15 4.50 -3.50 11.10
C ASN A 15 3.85 -3.91 9.78
N PHE A 16 3.74 -3.00 8.80
CA PHE A 16 3.26 -3.34 7.45
C PHE A 16 4.29 -4.18 6.70
N TRP A 17 5.57 -3.80 6.78
CA TRP A 17 6.66 -4.54 6.12
C TRP A 17 6.88 -5.94 6.69
N LEU A 18 6.77 -6.11 8.01
CA LEU A 18 6.93 -7.41 8.65
C LEU A 18 5.89 -8.42 8.14
N LEU A 19 4.66 -7.96 7.94
CA LEU A 19 3.58 -8.79 7.39
C LEU A 19 3.87 -9.24 5.95
N LEU A 20 4.56 -8.43 5.13
CA LEU A 20 4.96 -8.79 3.76
C LEU A 20 6.03 -9.88 3.74
N LEU A 21 7.02 -9.79 4.64
CA LEU A 21 8.14 -10.72 4.68
C LEU A 21 7.70 -12.17 4.93
N PHE A 22 6.61 -12.36 5.68
CA PHE A 22 6.08 -13.68 6.02
C PHE A 22 4.89 -14.09 5.16
N ASN A 23 4.53 -13.31 4.13
CA ASN A 23 3.32 -13.54 3.34
C ASN A 23 3.47 -14.61 2.24
N GLY A 24 4.65 -15.22 2.05
CA GLY A 24 4.90 -16.19 0.97
C GLY A 24 4.51 -15.60 -0.40
N ASP A 25 3.66 -16.32 -1.15
CA ASP A 25 3.10 -15.87 -2.44
C ASP A 25 1.81 -15.03 -2.29
N GLY A 26 1.46 -14.65 -1.06
CA GLY A 26 0.26 -13.91 -0.74
C GLY A 26 0.31 -12.46 -1.22
N ILE A 27 -0.88 -11.91 -1.49
CA ILE A 27 -1.07 -10.49 -1.82
C ILE A 27 -1.37 -9.74 -0.53
N MET A 28 -0.68 -8.62 -0.29
CA MET A 28 -1.07 -7.66 0.73
C MET A 28 -1.74 -6.45 0.08
N VAL A 29 -2.78 -5.96 0.73
CA VAL A 29 -3.47 -4.73 0.35
C VAL A 29 -3.32 -3.70 1.46
N LEU A 30 -2.61 -2.61 1.19
CA LEU A 30 -2.44 -1.50 2.10
C LEU A 30 -3.37 -0.35 1.69
N ILE A 31 -4.27 0.06 2.59
CA ILE A 31 -5.19 1.17 2.32
C ILE A 31 -4.71 2.38 3.11
N THR A 32 -4.39 3.46 2.40
CA THR A 32 -4.00 4.74 3.02
C THR A 32 -4.91 5.88 2.55
N PRO A 33 -5.34 6.77 3.45
CA PRO A 33 -6.19 7.91 3.08
C PRO A 33 -5.42 9.02 2.35
N LEU A 34 -4.08 9.05 2.46
CA LEU A 34 -3.23 10.02 1.78
C LEU A 34 -2.46 9.36 0.64
N ASN A 35 -2.51 10.00 -0.53
CA ASN A 35 -1.84 9.54 -1.75
C ASN A 35 -0.31 9.60 -1.60
N ILE A 36 0.22 10.66 -0.99
CA ILE A 36 1.67 10.86 -0.78
C ILE A 36 2.29 9.68 -0.02
N ILE A 37 1.61 9.17 1.02
CA ILE A 37 2.07 8.01 1.79
C ILE A 37 2.08 6.74 0.92
N GLY A 38 1.12 6.60 0.01
CA GLY A 38 1.10 5.50 -0.94
C GLY A 38 2.27 5.55 -1.92
N ASP A 39 2.62 6.75 -2.40
CA ASP A 39 3.76 6.98 -3.28
C ASP A 39 5.10 6.71 -2.56
N GLU A 40 5.26 7.19 -1.33
CA GLU A 40 6.44 6.93 -0.50
C GLU A 40 6.65 5.43 -0.30
N ASN A 41 5.60 4.71 0.12
CA ASN A 41 5.66 3.26 0.30
C ASN A 41 6.01 2.53 -1.01
N TYR A 42 5.38 2.90 -2.14
CA TYR A 42 5.68 2.30 -3.44
C TYR A 42 7.15 2.50 -3.85
N ASN A 43 7.70 3.70 -3.65
CA ASN A 43 9.09 4.00 -3.97
C ASN A 43 10.05 3.19 -3.08
N GLU A 44 9.80 3.13 -1.77
CA GLU A 44 10.60 2.32 -0.84
C GLU A 44 10.60 0.83 -1.24
N LEU A 45 9.43 0.29 -1.59
CA LEU A 45 9.27 -1.09 -2.04
C LEU A 45 10.02 -1.40 -3.33
N LYS A 46 9.96 -0.46 -4.28
CA LYS A 46 10.66 -0.56 -5.55
C LYS A 46 12.17 -0.54 -5.36
N GLU A 47 12.68 0.26 -4.43
CA GLU A 47 14.11 0.31 -4.10
C GLU A 47 14.63 -1.02 -3.54
N ILE A 48 13.82 -1.71 -2.73
CA ILE A 48 14.16 -3.04 -2.17
C ILE A 48 13.80 -4.21 -3.10
N GLY A 49 13.31 -3.93 -4.31
CA GLY A 49 13.03 -4.93 -5.34
C GLY A 49 11.73 -5.73 -5.11
N ILE A 50 10.83 -5.25 -4.26
CA ILE A 50 9.51 -5.86 -4.06
C ILE A 50 8.53 -5.33 -5.11
N ASN A 51 7.81 -6.24 -5.77
CA ASN A 51 6.82 -5.86 -6.75
C ASN A 51 5.59 -5.25 -6.06
N ALA A 52 5.33 -3.97 -6.36
CA ALA A 52 4.23 -3.23 -5.78
C ALA A 52 3.53 -2.37 -6.83
N ILE A 53 2.26 -2.06 -6.59
CA ILE A 53 1.47 -1.13 -7.40
C ILE A 53 0.77 -0.16 -6.44
N ASN A 54 0.98 1.15 -6.64
CA ASN A 54 0.14 2.16 -6.02
C ASN A 54 -1.07 2.41 -6.92
N LEU A 55 -2.27 2.15 -6.43
CA LEU A 55 -3.53 2.42 -7.09
C LEU A 55 -4.10 3.73 -6.55
N THR A 56 -4.20 4.72 -7.43
CA THR A 56 -4.83 6.02 -7.17
C THR A 56 -6.02 6.21 -8.13
N MET A 57 -6.85 7.23 -7.88
CA MET A 57 -7.99 7.55 -8.76
C MET A 57 -7.57 7.83 -10.21
N SER A 58 -6.41 8.46 -10.43
CA SER A 58 -5.91 8.74 -11.78
C SER A 58 -5.49 7.49 -12.56
N MET A 59 -5.31 6.36 -11.86
CA MET A 59 -4.99 5.05 -12.45
C MET A 59 -6.23 4.19 -12.68
N ALA A 60 -7.44 4.69 -12.40
CA ALA A 60 -8.69 4.04 -12.74
C ALA A 60 -8.99 4.18 -14.25
N THR A 61 -8.09 3.69 -15.10
CA THR A 61 -8.32 3.52 -16.53
C THR A 61 -8.91 2.14 -16.80
N GLU A 62 -9.55 1.98 -17.97
CA GLU A 62 -10.11 0.70 -18.39
C GLU A 62 -9.08 -0.42 -18.48
N ASP A 63 -7.76 -0.13 -18.43
CA ASP A 63 -6.61 -1.04 -18.61
C ASP A 63 -6.02 -1.66 -17.33
N VAL A 64 -6.41 -1.18 -16.14
CA VAL A 64 -5.88 -1.68 -14.86
C VAL A 64 -6.82 -2.74 -14.28
N TYR A 65 -6.80 -3.94 -14.85
CA TYR A 65 -7.74 -5.01 -14.44
C TYR A 65 -7.14 -6.37 -14.07
N TRP A 66 -5.81 -6.54 -13.97
CA TRP A 66 -5.26 -7.81 -13.47
C TRP A 66 -4.07 -7.63 -12.53
N VAL A 67 -4.23 -8.16 -11.31
CA VAL A 67 -3.13 -8.46 -10.38
C VAL A 67 -2.93 -9.97 -10.41
N SER A 68 -1.83 -10.43 -11.00
CA SER A 68 -1.38 -11.83 -10.89
C SER A 68 -0.26 -11.93 -9.84
N GLU A 69 -0.12 -13.13 -9.26
CA GLU A 69 0.63 -13.50 -8.05
C GLU A 69 1.85 -12.64 -7.65
N GLY A 70 2.00 -12.42 -6.33
CA GLY A 70 3.19 -11.78 -5.75
C GLY A 70 3.25 -10.25 -5.80
N THR A 71 2.14 -9.56 -6.11
CA THR A 71 2.12 -8.10 -6.21
C THR A 71 1.43 -7.44 -5.01
N LEU A 72 2.16 -6.62 -4.27
CA LEU A 72 1.60 -5.78 -3.20
C LEU A 72 0.78 -4.64 -3.81
N THR A 73 -0.47 -4.51 -3.39
CA THR A 73 -1.36 -3.46 -3.90
C THR A 73 -1.60 -2.41 -2.83
N VAL A 74 -1.10 -1.20 -3.02
CA VAL A 74 -1.46 -0.05 -2.18
C VAL A 74 -2.68 0.60 -2.82
N LYS A 75 -3.85 0.61 -2.16
CA LYS A 75 -5.01 1.36 -2.61
C LYS A 75 -5.06 2.69 -1.87
N THR A 76 -4.81 3.77 -2.58
CA THR A 76 -4.99 5.12 -2.09
C THR A 76 -6.36 5.62 -2.52
N GLY A 77 -7.11 6.14 -1.56
CA GLY A 77 -8.39 6.79 -1.81
C GLY A 77 -8.47 8.04 -0.97
N SER A 78 -8.12 9.19 -1.56
CA SER A 78 -8.56 10.47 -1.02
C SER A 78 -9.93 10.79 -1.61
N CYS A 79 -10.98 10.69 -0.80
CA CYS A 79 -12.18 11.47 -1.06
C CYS A 79 -11.81 12.91 -0.73
N SER A 80 -11.63 13.76 -1.76
CA SER A 80 -11.63 15.19 -1.53
C SER A 80 -13.06 15.57 -1.17
N ASP A 81 -13.32 15.79 0.10
CA ASP A 81 -14.47 16.61 0.47
C ASP A 81 -14.22 17.99 -0.14
N GLU A 82 -15.05 18.37 -1.12
CA GLU A 82 -15.19 19.77 -1.52
C GLU A 82 -15.60 20.56 -0.26
N LEU A 83 -14.68 21.39 0.23
CA LEU A 83 -14.94 22.48 1.19
C LEU A 83 -14.42 23.78 0.59
#